data_AF-A0A931R6Z1-F1
#
_entry.id   AF-A0A931R6Z1-F1
#
_cell.length_a   1.000
_cell.length_b   1.000
_cell.length_c   1.000
_cell.angle_alpha   90.00
_cell.angle_beta   90.00
_cell.angle_gamma   90.00
#
_symmetry.space_group_name_H-M   'P 1'
#
loop_
_entity.id
_entity.type
_entity.pdbx_description
1 polymer ?
#
loop_
_entity_poly.entity_id
_entity_poly.type
_entity_poly.pdbx_seq_one_letter_code
_entity_poly.pdbx_strand_id
1 'polypeptide(L)' 'GADADLVVVDLARRAKITKEILHTVTPWSIYEGWDVTGWPVMTVVRGNVVMEWPEGEPRAKVTEACTGQYIRRRLARQA' A
#
# COMPACT_ATOMS: atom_id res chain seq x y z
N GLY A 1 5.65 4.35 21.94
CA GLY A 1 5.52 4.94 20.60
C GLY A 1 4.34 4.30 19.90
N ALA A 2 4.05 4.72 18.67
CA ALA A 2 3.14 3.98 17.79
C ALA A 2 3.88 2.80 17.13
N ASP A 3 3.13 1.89 16.53
CA ASP A 3 3.68 0.83 15.70
C ASP A 3 4.38 1.44 14.49
N ALA A 4 5.44 0.79 14.01
CA ALA A 4 6.21 1.22 12.83
C ALA A 4 5.48 0.87 11.52
N ASP A 5 4.21 1.30 11.43
CA ASP A 5 3.33 1.15 10.27
C ASP A 5 3.18 2.51 9.61
N LEU A 6 3.74 2.67 8.40
CA LEU A 6 3.79 3.95 7.69
C LEU A 6 3.77 3.76 6.17
N VAL A 7 3.32 4.80 5.47
CA VAL A 7 3.31 4.88 4.01
C VAL A 7 4.06 6.15 3.60
N VAL A 8 5.01 6.00 2.69
CA VAL A 8 5.67 7.12 2.02
C VAL A 8 4.91 7.41 0.74
N VAL A 9 4.46 8.65 0.60
CA VAL A 9 3.67 9.11 -0.55
C VAL A 9 4.47 10.18 -1.28
N ASP A 10 4.68 9.99 -2.57
CA ASP A 10 5.16 11.05 -3.46
C ASP A 10 3.96 11.91 -3.87
N LEU A 11 3.89 13.11 -3.31
CA LEU A 11 2.81 14.06 -3.55
C LEU A 11 2.86 14.73 -4.94
N ALA A 12 4.01 14.72 -5.61
CA ALA A 12 4.18 15.30 -6.93
C ALA A 12 3.89 14.29 -8.05
N ARG A 13 3.97 12.99 -7.75
CA ARG A 13 3.73 11.94 -8.72
C ARG A 13 2.28 11.92 -9.20
N ARG A 14 2.12 11.93 -10.53
CA ARG A 14 0.87 11.61 -11.22
C ARG A 14 0.88 10.15 -11.67
N ALA A 15 -0.25 9.47 -11.53
CA ALA A 15 -0.43 8.11 -12.00
C ALA A 15 -1.81 7.94 -12.62
N LYS A 16 -1.88 7.15 -13.70
CA LYS A 16 -3.15 6.67 -14.25
C LYS A 16 -3.44 5.31 -13.65
N ILE A 17 -4.60 5.14 -13.03
CA ILE A 17 -4.98 3.85 -12.46
C ILE A 17 -5.33 2.90 -13.59
N THR A 18 -4.59 1.81 -13.71
CA THR A 18 -4.88 0.72 -14.65
C THR A 18 -4.77 -0.64 -13.97
N LYS A 19 -5.37 -1.66 -14.59
CA LYS A 19 -5.29 -3.04 -14.10
C LYS A 19 -3.84 -3.53 -13.92
N GLU A 20 -2.94 -3.12 -14.81
CA GLU A 20 -1.55 -3.58 -14.87
C GLU A 20 -0.77 -3.13 -13.64
N ILE A 21 -1.04 -1.92 -13.13
CA ILE A 21 -0.32 -1.36 -11.98
C ILE A 21 -0.88 -1.81 -10.63
N LEU A 22 -2.06 -2.43 -10.60
CA LEU A 22 -2.74 -2.83 -9.36
C LEU A 22 -2.49 -4.29 -8.98
N HIS A 23 -2.22 -4.51 -7.69
CA HIS A 23 -2.10 -5.84 -7.04
C HIS A 23 -3.43 -6.51 -6.71
N THR A 24 -4.42 -6.35 -7.59
CA THR A 24 -5.71 -7.06 -7.49
C THR A 24 -5.71 -8.35 -8.31
N VAL A 25 -6.40 -9.36 -7.79
CA VAL A 25 -6.71 -10.62 -8.50
C VAL A 25 -7.84 -10.41 -9.52
N THR A 26 -8.71 -9.41 -9.30
CA THR A 26 -9.82 -9.11 -10.22
C THR A 26 -9.30 -8.57 -11.54
N PRO A 27 -9.94 -8.89 -12.68
CA PRO A 27 -9.49 -8.43 -14.00
C PRO A 27 -9.88 -6.98 -14.30
N TRP A 28 -10.52 -6.27 -13.37
CA TRP A 28 -10.99 -4.90 -13.55
C TRP A 28 -10.87 -4.08 -12.26
N SER A 29 -10.94 -2.76 -12.41
CA SER A 29 -11.02 -1.77 -11.34
C SER A 29 -12.15 -0.77 -11.65
N ILE A 30 -12.93 -0.35 -10.65
CA ILE A 30 -13.89 0.77 -10.83
C ILE A 30 -13.19 2.11 -11.09
N TYR A 31 -11.89 2.19 -10.78
CA TYR A 31 -11.08 3.39 -10.94
C TYR A 31 -10.25 3.38 -12.23
N GLU A 32 -10.49 2.41 -13.13
CA GLU A 32 -9.75 2.29 -14.39
C GLU A 32 -9.76 3.61 -15.18
N GLY A 33 -8.59 4.04 -15.63
CA GLY A 33 -8.38 5.25 -16.42
C GLY A 33 -8.25 6.55 -15.63
N TRP A 34 -8.52 6.55 -14.32
CA TRP A 34 -8.44 7.76 -13.49
C TRP A 34 -7.01 8.29 -13.38
N ASP A 35 -6.82 9.58 -13.58
CA ASP A 35 -5.57 10.27 -13.32
C ASP A 35 -5.58 10.84 -11.89
N VAL A 36 -4.64 10.40 -11.07
CA VAL A 36 -4.51 10.79 -9.65
C VAL A 36 -3.15 11.44 -9.39
N THR A 37 -3.08 12.28 -8.36
CA THR A 37 -1.85 12.91 -7.88
C THR A 37 -1.65 12.56 -6.41
N GLY A 38 -0.43 12.25 -6.02
CA GLY A 38 -0.14 11.66 -4.72
C GLY A 38 -0.18 10.14 -4.80
N TRP A 39 0.99 9.51 -4.89
CA TRP A 39 1.09 8.07 -5.12
C TRP A 39 1.97 7.39 -4.05
N PRO A 40 1.51 6.26 -3.46
CA PRO A 40 2.32 5.53 -2.49
C PRO A 40 3.52 4.90 -3.19
N VAL A 41 4.72 5.19 -2.69
CA VAL A 41 5.99 4.69 -3.23
C VAL A 41 6.68 3.70 -2.29
N MET A 42 6.29 3.67 -1.03
CA MET A 42 6.77 2.69 -0.07
C MET A 42 5.74 2.46 1.04
N THR A 43 5.59 1.21 1.47
CA THR A 43 4.80 0.85 2.65
C THR A 43 5.65 0.02 3.60
N VAL A 44 5.64 0.39 4.87
CA VAL A 44 6.33 -0.31 5.96
C VAL A 44 5.30 -0.83 6.93
N VAL A 45 5.44 -2.09 7.33
CA VAL A 45 4.62 -2.76 8.34
C VAL A 45 5.53 -3.35 9.40
N ARG A 46 5.34 -2.95 10.66
CA ARG A 46 6.14 -3.36 11.83
C ARG A 46 7.65 -3.22 11.58
N GLY A 47 8.05 -2.13 10.91
CA GLY A 47 9.45 -1.85 10.58
C GLY A 47 10.01 -2.61 9.37
N ASN A 48 9.19 -3.40 8.67
CA ASN A 48 9.61 -4.10 7.44
C ASN A 48 9.05 -3.40 6.22
N VAL A 49 9.88 -3.10 5.22
CA VAL A 49 9.40 -2.65 3.91
C VAL A 49 8.67 -3.81 3.25
N VAL A 50 7.36 -3.65 3.01
CA VAL A 50 6.50 -4.68 2.40
C VAL A 50 6.13 -4.37 0.96
N MET A 51 6.22 -3.10 0.57
CA MET A 51 6.00 -2.63 -0.79
C MET A 51 6.95 -1.47 -1.07
N GLU A 52 7.53 -1.46 -2.26
CA GLU A 52 8.34 -0.36 -2.77
C GLU A 52 8.07 -0.16 -4.25
N TRP A 53 8.15 1.08 -4.73
CA TRP A 53 8.10 1.41 -6.15
C TRP A 53 9.50 1.76 -6.66
N PRO A 54 10.23 0.80 -7.28
CA PRO A 54 11.55 1.08 -7.80
C PRO A 54 11.47 2.03 -9.00
N GLU A 55 12.53 2.80 -9.21
CA GLU A 55 12.63 3.70 -10.35
C GLU A 55 12.57 2.93 -11.67
N GLY A 56 11.80 3.46 -12.63
CA GLY A 56 11.63 2.85 -13.96
C GLY A 56 10.70 1.63 -14.00
N GLU A 57 10.23 1.11 -12.87
CA GLU A 57 9.33 -0.04 -12.85
C GLU A 57 7.88 0.37 -13.11
N PRO A 58 7.11 -0.42 -13.89
CA PRO A 58 5.72 -0.12 -14.21
C PRO A 58 4.78 -0.34 -13.01
N ARG A 59 5.25 -1.04 -11.97
CA ARG A 59 4.45 -1.45 -10.82
C ARG A 59 5.31 -1.59 -9.57
N ALA A 60 4.70 -1.37 -8.41
CA ALA A 60 5.34 -1.64 -7.13
C ALA A 60 5.75 -3.11 -6.97
N LYS A 61 6.91 -3.36 -6.38
CA LYS A 61 7.34 -4.67 -5.90
C LYS A 61 6.76 -4.88 -4.50
N VAL A 62 6.16 -6.05 -4.28
CA VAL A 62 5.56 -6.43 -3.00
C VAL A 62 6.28 -7.66 -2.49
N THR A 63 6.60 -7.69 -1.20
CA THR A 63 7.28 -8.84 -0.59
C THR A 63 6.32 -10.01 -0.44
N GLU A 64 6.83 -11.23 -0.57
CA GLU A 64 6.06 -12.45 -0.23
C GLU A 64 6.02 -12.73 1.29
N ALA A 65 6.72 -11.92 2.09
CA ALA A 65 6.77 -12.09 3.53
C ALA A 65 5.41 -11.80 4.19
N CYS A 66 4.84 -12.82 4.83
CA CYS A 66 3.65 -12.69 5.66
C CYS A 66 4.00 -12.03 7.01
N THR A 67 3.97 -10.70 7.07
CA THR A 67 4.22 -9.92 8.30
C THR A 67 2.94 -9.61 9.10
N GLY A 68 1.78 -10.06 8.62
CA GLY A 68 0.46 -9.86 9.23
C GLY A 68 0.32 -10.54 10.60
N GLN A 69 -0.33 -9.87 11.55
CA GLN A 69 -0.65 -10.41 12.88
C GLN A 69 -2.03 -9.95 13.33
N TYR A 70 -2.72 -10.79 14.11
CA TYR A 70 -4.00 -10.44 14.70
C TYR A 70 -3.82 -9.37 15.78
N ILE A 71 -4.55 -8.25 15.63
CA ILE A 71 -4.58 -7.18 16.64
C ILE A 71 -5.89 -7.28 17.43
N ARG A 72 -5.81 -7.73 18.68
CA ARG A 72 -6.96 -7.79 19.58
C ARG A 72 -7.41 -6.37 19.93
N ARG A 73 -8.66 -6.04 19.59
CA ARG A 73 -9.29 -4.80 20.05
C ARG A 73 -9.94 -5.03 21.43
N ARG A 74 -9.76 -4.08 22.34
CA ARG A 74 -10.54 -4.03 23.59
C ARG A 74 -11.76 -3.16 23.35
N LEU A 75 -12.94 -3.67 23.69
CA LEU A 75 -14.15 -2.85 23.70
C LEU A 75 -14.04 -1.85 24.85
N ALA A 76 -14.50 -0.62 24.62
CA ALA A 76 -14.41 0.47 25.60
C ALA A 76 -15.20 0.22 26.92
N ARG A 77 -15.95 -0.89 27.01
CA ARG A 77 -16.71 -1.31 28.20
C ARG A 77 -16.28 -2.71 28.67
N GLN A 78 -15.06 -2.84 29.16
CA GLN A 78 -14.69 -3.91 30.08
C GLN A 78 -13.78 -3.29 31.14
N ALA A 79 -14.40 -2.92 32.26
CA ALA A 79 -13.75 -2.75 33.55
C ALA A 79 -13.57 -4.12 34.21
#